data_AF-A0A6B2TMY5-F1
#
_entry.id   AF-A0A6B2TMY5-F1
#
_cell.length_a   1.000
_cell.length_b   1.000
_cell.length_c   1.000
_cell.angle_alpha   90.00
_cell.angle_beta   90.00
_cell.angle_gamma   90.00
#
_symmetry.space_group_name_H-M   'P 1'
#
loop_
_entity.id
_entity.type
_entity.pdbx_description
1 polymer ?
#
loop_
_entity_poly.entity_id
_entity_poly.type
_entity_poly.pdbx_seq_one_letter_code
_entity_poly.pdbx_strand_id
1 'polypeptide(L)'
;METTTATATDTDTVAGMREAAHALLSVLEPEQVRELRTGPSRLDAPELRQWTYLPGPRPGLSTEGLDAGQRAAVDRLLAAAHSATGAELAR
;
A
#
# COMPACT_ATOMS: atom_id res chain seq x y z
N MET A 1 18.53 27.62 14.41
CA MET A 1 19.48 26.49 14.34
C MET A 1 18.64 25.26 14.05
N GLU A 2 18.31 25.04 12.78
CA GLU A 2 17.42 23.95 12.33
C GLU A 2 18.21 22.64 12.26
N THR A 3 17.74 21.64 13.00
CA THR A 3 18.25 20.27 12.93
C THR A 3 17.55 19.53 11.79
N THR A 4 18.22 19.42 10.65
CA THR A 4 17.86 18.51 9.55
C THR A 4 18.26 17.08 9.93
N THR A 5 17.34 16.32 10.52
CA THR A 5 17.50 14.86 10.78
C THR A 5 16.46 14.01 10.05
N ALA A 6 15.66 14.61 9.15
CA ALA A 6 14.53 13.92 8.50
C ALA A 6 14.94 12.95 7.37
N THR A 7 16.10 13.15 6.73
CA THR A 7 16.40 12.52 5.42
C THR A 7 16.77 11.03 5.48
N ALA A 8 17.38 10.56 6.57
CA ALA A 8 17.81 9.16 6.71
C ALA A 8 16.61 8.22 6.99
N THR A 9 15.76 8.59 7.94
CA THR A 9 14.55 7.83 8.31
C THR A 9 13.58 7.70 7.14
N ASP A 10 13.49 8.72 6.29
CA ASP A 10 12.60 8.72 5.13
C ASP A 10 13.10 7.75 4.03
N THR A 11 14.41 7.67 3.84
CA THR A 11 15.02 6.74 2.86
C THR A 11 14.87 5.30 3.30
N ASP A 12 15.07 5.02 4.60
CA ASP A 12 14.88 3.68 5.17
C ASP A 12 13.41 3.26 5.13
N THR A 13 12.48 4.20 5.37
CA THR A 13 11.04 3.96 5.24
C THR A 13 10.67 3.62 3.79
N VAL A 14 11.16 4.40 2.82
CA VAL A 14 10.94 4.14 1.38
C VAL A 14 11.52 2.79 0.97
N ALA A 15 12.72 2.43 1.45
CA ALA A 15 13.34 1.14 1.18
C ALA A 15 12.51 -0.02 1.76
N GLY A 16 12.06 0.09 3.01
CA GLY A 16 11.23 -0.92 3.67
C GLY A 16 9.87 -1.10 2.98
N MET A 17 9.21 -0.01 2.58
CA MET A 17 7.96 -0.08 1.82
C MET A 17 8.18 -0.74 0.45
N ARG A 18 9.28 -0.43 -0.25
CA ARG A 18 9.61 -1.04 -1.54
C ARG A 18 9.84 -2.55 -1.38
N GLU A 19 10.61 -2.98 -0.39
CA GLU A 19 10.85 -4.39 -0.12
C GLU A 19 9.55 -5.15 0.17
N ALA A 20 8.70 -4.60 1.05
CA ALA A 20 7.42 -5.19 1.39
C ALA A 20 6.48 -5.29 0.18
N ALA A 21 6.48 -4.28 -0.70
CA ALA A 21 5.71 -4.30 -1.94
C ALA A 21 6.19 -5.40 -2.90
N HIS A 22 7.50 -5.58 -3.06
CA HIS A 22 8.04 -6.67 -3.87
C HIS A 22 7.73 -8.04 -3.28
N ALA A 23 7.80 -8.19 -1.96
CA ALA A 23 7.43 -9.43 -1.28
C ALA A 23 5.95 -9.77 -1.51
N LEU A 24 5.04 -8.78 -1.42
CA LEU A 24 3.63 -8.97 -1.77
C LEU A 24 3.46 -9.42 -3.22
N LEU A 25 4.10 -8.73 -4.17
CA LEU A 25 3.99 -9.10 -5.59
C LEU A 25 4.53 -10.50 -5.90
N SER A 26 5.47 -11.03 -5.11
CA SER A 26 6.00 -12.39 -5.29
C SER A 26 5.09 -13.52 -4.83
N VAL A 27 4.09 -13.24 -3.99
CA VAL A 27 3.16 -14.25 -3.45
C VAL A 27 1.76 -14.18 -4.09
N LEU A 28 1.52 -13.19 -4.95
CA LEU A 28 0.28 -13.05 -5.69
C LEU A 28 0.31 -13.82 -7.00
N GLU A 29 -0.83 -14.37 -7.37
CA GLU A 29 -1.03 -14.99 -8.68
C GLU A 29 -1.00 -13.93 -9.81
N PRO A 30 -0.61 -14.29 -11.04
CA PRO A 30 -0.57 -13.36 -12.17
C PRO A 30 -1.89 -12.60 -12.38
N GLU A 31 -3.03 -13.29 -12.20
CA GLU A 31 -4.38 -12.74 -12.25
C GLU A 31 -4.58 -11.62 -11.20
N GLN A 32 -4.16 -11.87 -9.97
CA GLN A 32 -4.28 -10.93 -8.85
C GLN A 32 -3.36 -9.72 -9.04
N VAL A 33 -2.15 -9.92 -9.58
CA VAL A 33 -1.25 -8.81 -9.95
C VAL A 33 -1.85 -7.95 -11.05
N ARG A 34 -2.51 -8.55 -12.04
CA ARG A 34 -3.23 -7.83 -13.10
C ARG A 34 -4.38 -7.03 -12.52
N GLU A 35 -5.18 -7.61 -11.62
CA GLU A 35 -6.26 -6.92 -10.92
C GLU A 35 -5.76 -5.74 -10.09
N LEU A 36 -4.69 -5.93 -9.31
CA LEU A 36 -4.06 -4.87 -8.53
C LEU A 36 -3.63 -3.66 -9.39
N ARG A 37 -3.20 -3.92 -10.62
CA ARG A 37 -2.76 -2.90 -11.59
C ARG A 37 -3.91 -2.23 -12.36
N THR A 38 -5.16 -2.60 -12.11
CA THR A 38 -6.33 -1.93 -12.73
C THR A 38 -6.63 -0.56 -12.12
N GLY A 39 -6.09 -0.28 -10.93
CA GLY A 39 -6.20 1.03 -10.30
C GLY A 39 -5.37 2.12 -10.99
N PRO A 40 -5.62 3.40 -10.70
CA PRO A 40 -4.85 4.50 -11.25
C PRO A 40 -3.37 4.37 -10.89
N SER A 41 -2.51 4.40 -11.92
CA SER A 41 -1.06 4.20 -11.78
C SER A 41 -0.31 5.43 -11.26
N ARG A 42 -1.00 6.57 -11.14
CA ARG A 42 -0.44 7.83 -10.66
C ARG A 42 -1.35 8.44 -9.60
N LEU A 43 -0.72 9.02 -8.57
CA LEU A 43 -1.42 9.71 -7.49
C LEU A 43 -2.14 10.99 -7.96
N ASP A 44 -1.75 11.54 -9.11
CA ASP A 44 -2.33 12.76 -9.69
C ASP A 44 -3.45 12.48 -10.70
N ALA A 45 -3.88 11.23 -10.88
CA ALA A 45 -4.92 10.83 -11.81
C ALA A 45 -6.24 11.61 -11.57
N PRO A 46 -6.92 12.09 -12.62
CA PRO A 46 -8.10 12.94 -12.49
C PRO A 46 -9.27 12.24 -11.78
N GLU A 47 -9.42 10.92 -11.95
CA GLU A 47 -10.40 10.11 -11.23
C GLU A 47 -10.21 10.14 -9.70
N LEU A 48 -8.99 10.29 -9.19
CA LEU A 48 -8.71 10.39 -7.75
C LEU A 48 -9.07 11.77 -7.17
N ARG A 49 -9.34 12.77 -8.01
CA ARG A 49 -9.74 14.13 -7.60
C ARG A 49 -11.25 14.32 -7.57
N GLN A 50 -12.01 13.35 -8.06
CA GLN A 50 -13.46 13.40 -8.08
C GLN A 50 -14.02 12.95 -6.74
N TRP A 51 -14.75 13.85 -6.08
CA TRP A 51 -15.46 13.49 -4.87
C TRP A 51 -16.92 13.15 -5.21
N THR A 52 -17.33 11.93 -4.87
CA THR A 52 -18.69 11.45 -5.04
C THR A 52 -19.22 10.97 -3.71
N TYR A 53 -20.50 11.26 -3.43
CA TYR A 53 -21.18 10.76 -2.23
C TYR A 53 -21.51 9.27 -2.34
N LEU A 54 -21.67 8.76 -3.55
CA LEU A 54 -21.97 7.35 -3.76
C LEU A 54 -20.68 6.52 -3.67
N PRO A 55 -20.70 5.37 -2.98
CA PRO A 55 -19.59 4.44 -3.03
C PRO A 55 -19.42 3.98 -4.48
N GLY A 56 -18.37 4.46 -5.14
CA GLY A 56 -18.02 4.03 -6.48
C GLY A 56 -17.38 2.63 -6.49
N PRO A 57 -17.04 2.13 -7.69
CA PRO A 57 -16.17 0.96 -7.82
C PRO A 57 -14.88 1.18 -7.01
N ARG A 58 -14.45 0.14 -6.29
CA ARG A 58 -13.14 0.13 -5.59
C ARG A 58 -12.16 -0.68 -6.42
N PRO A 59 -11.46 -0.07 -7.40
CA PRO A 59 -10.47 -0.78 -8.18
C PRO A 59 -9.31 -1.24 -7.28
N GLY A 60 -8.74 -2.39 -7.61
CA GLY A 60 -7.69 -3.02 -6.83
C GLY A 60 -8.07 -4.42 -6.37
N LEU A 61 -7.14 -5.07 -5.68
CA LEU A 61 -7.28 -6.45 -5.23
C LEU A 61 -8.04 -6.51 -3.90
N SER A 62 -9.11 -7.31 -3.84
CA SER A 62 -9.81 -7.58 -2.58
C SER A 62 -8.95 -8.42 -1.62
N THR A 63 -8.94 -8.06 -0.34
CA THR A 63 -8.21 -8.78 0.70
C THR A 63 -8.97 -9.97 1.28
N GLU A 64 -10.29 -10.08 1.01
CA GLU A 64 -11.15 -11.13 1.56
C GLU A 64 -10.84 -12.53 0.98
N GLY A 65 -10.36 -12.59 -0.26
CA GLY A 65 -10.04 -13.83 -0.95
C GLY A 65 -8.57 -14.27 -0.83
N LEU A 66 -7.76 -13.58 -0.04
CA LEU A 66 -6.34 -13.88 0.10
C LEU A 66 -6.12 -15.09 1.02
N ASP A 67 -5.18 -15.95 0.64
CA ASP A 67 -4.69 -16.97 1.56
C ASP A 67 -3.86 -16.36 2.71
N ALA A 68 -3.47 -17.20 3.67
CA ALA A 68 -2.72 -16.75 4.84
C ALA A 68 -1.35 -16.12 4.51
N GLY A 69 -0.65 -16.62 3.49
CA GLY A 69 0.66 -16.10 3.07
C GLY A 69 0.52 -14.74 2.39
N GLN A 70 -0.47 -14.61 1.50
CA GLN A 70 -0.82 -13.36 0.84
C GLN A 70 -1.27 -12.30 1.84
N ARG A 71 -2.14 -12.68 2.78
CA ARG A 71 -2.60 -11.80 3.85
C ARG A 71 -1.45 -11.30 4.72
N ALA A 72 -0.54 -12.19 5.13
CA ALA A 72 0.64 -11.80 5.91
C ALA A 72 1.58 -10.86 5.14
N ALA A 73 1.65 -10.95 3.81
CA ALA A 73 2.43 -10.01 2.99
C ALA A 73 1.76 -8.62 2.91
N VAL A 74 0.42 -8.57 2.81
CA VAL A 74 -0.35 -7.32 2.91
C VAL A 74 -0.13 -6.64 4.27
N ASP A 75 -0.25 -7.40 5.36
CA ASP A 75 -0.09 -6.87 6.71
C ASP A 75 1.32 -6.29 6.93
N ARG A 76 2.36 -6.94 6.38
CA ARG A 76 3.74 -6.40 6.38
C ARG A 76 3.87 -5.10 5.60
N LEU A 77 3.24 -4.99 4.43
CA LEU A 77 3.25 -3.76 3.65
C LEU A 77 2.56 -2.61 4.40
N LEU A 78 1.40 -2.88 5.02
CA LEU A 78 0.68 -1.90 5.82
C LEU A 78 1.49 -1.47 7.05
N ALA A 79 2.16 -2.39 7.74
CA ALA A 79 3.04 -2.08 8.86
C ALA A 79 4.23 -1.19 8.45
N ALA A 80 4.79 -1.41 7.26
CA ALA A 80 5.87 -0.57 6.71
C ALA A 80 5.39 0.82 6.26
N ALA A 81 4.12 0.93 5.84
CA ALA A 81 3.55 2.19 5.35
C ALA A 81 3.00 3.08 6.48
N HIS A 82 2.58 2.49 7.60
CA HIS A 82 2.05 3.23 8.73
C HIS A 82 3.16 3.78 9.62
N SER A 83 2.94 4.98 10.16
CA SER A 83 3.68 5.42 11.35
C SER A 83 3.33 4.50 12.54
N ALA A 84 4.15 4.53 13.60
CA ALA A 84 3.86 3.75 14.81
C ALA A 84 2.44 3.97 15.35
N THR A 85 1.98 5.23 15.37
CA THR A 85 0.61 5.59 15.76
C THR A 85 -0.44 5.08 14.76
N GLY A 86 -0.17 5.21 13.46
CA GLY A 86 -1.08 4.69 12.42
C GLY A 86 -1.25 3.18 12.48
N ALA A 87 -0.17 2.45 12.81
CA ALA A 87 -0.18 0.98 12.92
C ALA A 87 -0.96 0.49 14.14
N GLU A 88 -1.06 1.28 15.21
CA GLU A 88 -1.88 0.96 16.37
C GLU A 88 -3.38 1.11 16.07
N LEU A 89 -3.77 2.14 15.31
CA LEU A 89 -5.17 2.39 14.93
C LEU A 89 -5.71 1.42 13.87
N ALA A 90 -4.83 0.82 13.08
CA ALA A 90 -5.20 -0.07 11.97
C ALA A 90 -5.40 -1.55 12.39
N ARG A 91 -5.08 -1.90 13.65
CA ARG A 91 -5.24 -3.25 14.21
C ARG A 91 -6.66 -3.46 14.72
#